data_AF-A0A661ZBI7-F1
#
_entry.id   AF-A0A661ZBI7-F1
#
_cell.length_a   1.000
_cell.length_b   1.000
_cell.length_c   1.000
_cell.angle_alpha   90.00
_cell.angle_beta   90.00
_cell.angle_gamma   90.00
#
_symmetry.space_group_name_H-M   'P 1'
#
loop_
_entity.id
_entity.type
_entity.pdbx_description
1 polymer ?
#
loop_
_entity_poly.entity_id
_entity_poly.type
_entity_poly.pdbx_seq_one_letter_code
_entity_poly.pdbx_strand_id
1 'polypeptide(L)'
;MKTKKAFLLLMFAFVLSGMTYAQLGTASVTHTSGDIETDKYFYNTYGNSTCPGLMTVTLPADALILYTDVSYDMTSDENSAVYRQKSQLRCVSTGGTNEASISSGASIYTPGTHSYSRTVDIANGITVGGDIDFELHAGATHYKHYCSTDSVKVDNNTWTITITYIPSGFPMQSLNPTPADGAIYVGLNDDLTWDFGADTDTYDVFWGIDNPPMTKWVDNEAAGATGTFDPGTMDETETYYWQVVSRNAIGYTS
;
A
#
# COMPACT_ATOMS: atom_id res chain seq x y z
N MET A 1 34.01 -3.31 30.55
CA MET A 1 34.27 -3.14 29.10
C MET A 1 33.06 -2.40 28.53
N LYS A 2 33.23 -1.18 27.98
CA LYS A 2 32.10 -0.49 27.34
C LYS A 2 31.95 -1.02 25.91
N THR A 3 30.78 -1.49 25.54
CA THR A 3 30.45 -1.77 24.14
C THR A 3 30.27 -0.44 23.40
N LYS A 4 31.14 -0.22 22.42
CA LYS A 4 31.10 0.88 21.44
C LYS A 4 30.03 0.58 20.39
N LYS A 5 29.27 1.57 19.94
CA LYS A 5 27.97 1.35 19.27
C LYS A 5 27.58 2.43 18.26
N ALA A 6 26.86 2.05 17.21
CA ALA A 6 26.35 2.90 16.12
C ALA A 6 24.80 2.88 16.03
N PHE A 7 24.24 3.54 15.01
CA PHE A 7 22.80 3.65 14.72
C PHE A 7 22.55 3.39 13.23
N LEU A 8 21.51 2.63 12.89
CA LEU A 8 21.27 2.13 11.53
C LEU A 8 19.80 2.33 11.12
N LEU A 9 19.57 2.79 9.87
CA LEU A 9 18.26 2.73 9.21
C LEU A 9 18.32 1.84 7.96
N LEU A 10 17.20 1.20 7.65
CA LEU A 10 16.95 0.46 6.43
C LEU A 10 16.00 1.28 5.55
N MET A 11 16.28 1.43 4.26
CA MET A 11 15.44 2.23 3.34
C MET A 11 14.81 1.40 2.22
N PHE A 12 13.64 1.86 1.77
CA PHE A 12 12.90 1.35 0.61
C PHE A 12 12.94 2.41 -0.52
N ALA A 13 13.72 2.16 -1.59
CA ALA A 13 13.85 3.00 -2.80
C ALA A 13 14.34 4.46 -2.55
N PHE A 14 14.78 5.28 -3.51
CA PHE A 14 14.81 5.32 -4.99
C PHE A 14 15.96 6.32 -5.37
N VAL A 15 16.68 6.39 -6.50
CA VAL A 15 16.58 5.87 -7.89
C VAL A 15 18.00 5.68 -8.46
N LEU A 16 18.24 4.69 -9.34
CA LEU A 16 19.39 4.66 -10.27
C LEU A 16 18.94 4.69 -11.76
N SER A 17 19.65 5.45 -12.61
CA SER A 17 19.29 5.59 -14.02
C SER A 17 19.90 4.51 -14.92
N GLY A 18 19.07 3.71 -15.60
CA GLY A 18 19.50 2.89 -16.74
C GLY A 18 19.08 1.42 -16.75
N MET A 19 18.36 0.94 -15.75
CA MET A 19 17.88 -0.46 -15.68
C MET A 19 16.36 -0.52 -15.44
N THR A 20 15.74 -1.66 -15.80
CA THR A 20 14.30 -1.91 -15.61
C THR A 20 14.04 -2.54 -14.25
N TYR A 21 13.53 -1.72 -13.33
CA TYR A 21 13.05 -2.11 -12.01
C TYR A 21 12.08 -3.30 -12.04
N ALA A 22 11.85 -3.91 -10.89
CA ALA A 22 10.55 -4.41 -10.50
C ALA A 22 9.57 -3.22 -10.51
N GLN A 23 9.11 -2.87 -11.71
CA GLN A 23 8.11 -1.86 -11.91
C GLN A 23 6.83 -2.39 -11.28
N LEU A 24 6.50 -1.87 -10.10
CA LEU A 24 5.24 -2.13 -9.42
C LEU A 24 4.12 -1.90 -10.44
N GLY A 25 3.36 -2.97 -10.69
CA GLY A 25 2.22 -2.92 -11.57
C GLY A 25 1.16 -2.04 -10.92
N THR A 26 0.53 -1.20 -11.73
CA THR A 26 -0.65 -0.44 -11.31
C THR A 26 -1.82 -0.80 -12.20
N ALA A 27 -2.97 -1.05 -11.58
CA ALA A 27 -4.25 -1.24 -12.26
C ALA A 27 -5.23 -0.24 -11.66
N SER A 28 -5.93 0.51 -12.50
CA SER A 28 -6.82 1.59 -12.05
C SER A 28 -8.13 1.55 -12.83
N VAL A 29 -9.25 1.64 -12.12
CA VAL A 29 -10.60 1.60 -12.68
C VAL A 29 -11.44 2.69 -12.03
N THR A 30 -12.22 3.41 -12.85
CA THR A 30 -13.15 4.45 -12.41
C THR A 30 -14.58 4.05 -12.77
N HIS A 31 -15.52 4.21 -11.83
CA HIS A 31 -16.94 3.92 -12.04
C HIS A 31 -17.60 4.98 -12.93
N THR A 32 -18.18 4.55 -14.05
CA THR A 32 -18.80 5.43 -15.06
C THR A 32 -20.31 5.21 -15.24
N SER A 33 -20.89 4.18 -14.59
CA SER A 33 -22.25 3.66 -14.83
C SER A 33 -23.40 4.51 -14.25
N GLY A 34 -23.12 5.70 -13.73
CA GLY A 34 -24.10 6.57 -13.07
C GLY A 34 -23.65 7.00 -11.68
N ASP A 35 -24.44 7.86 -11.04
CA ASP A 35 -24.25 8.17 -9.63
C ASP A 35 -24.60 6.94 -8.80
N ILE A 36 -23.84 6.68 -7.73
CA ILE A 36 -24.09 5.53 -6.87
C ILE A 36 -25.06 5.96 -5.77
N GLU A 37 -26.19 5.27 -5.69
CA GLU A 37 -27.20 5.44 -4.66
C GLU A 37 -26.64 5.14 -3.27
N THR A 38 -27.18 5.80 -2.23
CA THR A 38 -26.69 5.59 -0.87
C THR A 38 -27.82 5.35 0.13
N ASP A 39 -27.56 4.42 1.05
CA ASP A 39 -28.50 4.01 2.09
C ASP A 39 -28.48 4.97 3.28
N LYS A 40 -29.51 4.93 4.13
CA LYS A 40 -29.59 5.78 5.33
C LYS A 40 -29.62 4.96 6.62
N TYR A 41 -29.29 5.62 7.73
CA TYR A 41 -28.87 5.02 9.01
C TYR A 41 -27.51 4.32 8.95
N PHE A 42 -26.60 4.85 8.13
CA PHE A 42 -25.22 4.37 8.00
C PHE A 42 -24.39 4.73 9.25
N TYR A 43 -24.55 3.96 10.32
CA TYR A 43 -23.85 4.16 11.60
C TYR A 43 -22.63 3.24 11.75
N ASN A 44 -21.71 3.68 12.61
CA ASN A 44 -20.41 3.08 12.94
C ASN A 44 -20.45 1.58 13.27
N THR A 45 -21.60 1.05 13.69
CA THR A 45 -21.77 -0.36 14.10
C THR A 45 -22.39 -1.27 13.04
N TYR A 46 -22.86 -0.72 11.91
CA TYR A 46 -23.57 -1.49 10.88
C TYR A 46 -22.99 -1.30 9.47
N GLY A 47 -22.60 -0.08 9.10
CA GLY A 47 -21.70 0.22 7.97
C GLY A 47 -21.98 -0.41 6.60
N ASN A 48 -23.19 -0.91 6.35
CA ASN A 48 -23.51 -1.74 5.20
C ASN A 48 -24.66 -1.12 4.40
N SER A 49 -24.37 -0.70 3.17
CA SER A 49 -25.38 -0.27 2.19
C SER A 49 -26.00 -1.50 1.53
N THR A 50 -27.33 -1.49 1.33
CA THR A 50 -28.02 -2.51 0.50
C THR A 50 -27.84 -2.25 -1.00
N CYS A 51 -27.34 -1.07 -1.36
CA CYS A 51 -26.78 -0.69 -2.66
C CYS A 51 -25.30 -0.33 -2.47
N PRO A 52 -24.37 -1.31 -2.39
CA PRO A 52 -22.97 -1.00 -2.61
C PRO A 52 -22.76 -0.50 -4.04
N GLY A 53 -21.84 0.45 -4.22
CA GLY A 53 -21.18 0.61 -5.51
C GLY A 53 -20.33 -0.63 -5.78
N LEU A 54 -20.44 -1.22 -6.96
CA LEU A 54 -19.69 -2.41 -7.36
C LEU A 54 -18.57 -2.03 -8.34
N MET A 55 -17.37 -2.55 -8.14
CA MET A 55 -16.25 -2.38 -9.07
C MET A 55 -15.34 -3.61 -9.06
N THR A 56 -14.97 -4.07 -10.25
CA THR A 56 -13.95 -5.11 -10.46
C THR A 56 -12.67 -4.46 -10.99
N VAL A 57 -11.52 -4.82 -10.44
CA VAL A 57 -10.19 -4.44 -10.94
C VAL A 57 -9.46 -5.70 -11.41
N THR A 58 -9.28 -5.84 -12.72
CA THR A 58 -8.57 -6.98 -13.32
C THR A 58 -7.05 -6.80 -13.22
N LEU A 59 -6.39 -7.74 -12.56
CA LEU A 59 -4.93 -7.86 -12.44
C LEU A 59 -4.38 -8.96 -13.36
N PRO A 60 -3.08 -8.95 -13.70
CA PRO A 60 -2.40 -10.12 -14.24
C PRO A 60 -2.56 -11.34 -13.32
N ALA A 61 -2.46 -12.55 -13.87
CA ALA A 61 -2.47 -13.78 -13.07
C ALA A 61 -1.28 -13.82 -12.10
N ASP A 62 -1.48 -14.45 -10.94
CA ASP A 62 -0.48 -14.64 -9.89
C ASP A 62 0.18 -13.34 -9.37
N ALA A 63 -0.53 -12.20 -9.50
CA ALA A 63 -0.07 -10.90 -9.00
C ALA A 63 -0.28 -10.77 -7.48
N LEU A 64 0.76 -10.31 -6.77
CA LEU A 64 0.74 -10.02 -5.33
C LEU A 64 0.33 -8.56 -5.10
N ILE A 65 -0.84 -8.33 -4.51
CA ILE A 65 -1.30 -6.99 -4.13
C ILE A 65 -0.48 -6.46 -2.95
N LEU A 66 0.09 -5.27 -3.10
CA LEU A 66 0.77 -4.54 -2.02
C LEU A 66 -0.13 -3.52 -1.34
N TYR A 67 -0.81 -2.68 -2.13
CA TYR A 67 -1.60 -1.54 -1.64
C TYR A 67 -2.87 -1.35 -2.48
N THR A 68 -3.94 -0.89 -1.83
CA THR A 68 -5.17 -0.43 -2.50
C THR A 68 -5.41 1.04 -2.17
N ASP A 69 -5.43 1.90 -3.19
CA ASP A 69 -5.84 3.30 -3.07
C ASP A 69 -7.26 3.47 -3.57
N VAL A 70 -8.06 4.29 -2.87
CA VAL A 70 -9.42 4.64 -3.24
C VAL A 70 -9.66 6.13 -3.14
N SER A 71 -10.26 6.70 -4.18
CA SER A 71 -10.76 8.08 -4.19
C SER A 71 -12.17 8.16 -4.76
N TYR A 72 -12.95 9.14 -4.30
CA TYR A 72 -14.31 9.45 -4.76
C TYR A 72 -14.79 10.78 -4.20
N ASP A 73 -15.75 11.42 -4.86
CA ASP A 73 -16.54 12.52 -4.29
C ASP A 73 -17.90 12.01 -3.82
N MET A 74 -18.39 12.55 -2.70
CA MET A 74 -19.80 12.41 -2.30
C MET A 74 -20.46 13.77 -2.21
N THR A 75 -21.62 13.91 -2.86
CA THR A 75 -22.43 15.13 -2.84
C THR A 75 -23.66 14.95 -1.94
N SER A 76 -23.88 15.94 -1.09
CA SER A 76 -25.10 16.12 -0.29
C SER A 76 -25.99 17.18 -0.91
N ASP A 77 -27.27 16.84 -1.16
CA ASP A 77 -28.29 17.79 -1.62
C ASP A 77 -28.87 18.64 -0.47
N GLU A 78 -29.86 19.48 -0.78
CA GLU A 78 -30.53 20.38 0.17
C GLU A 78 -31.16 19.71 1.40
N ASN A 79 -31.40 18.40 1.36
CA ASN A 79 -31.95 17.60 2.45
C ASN A 79 -30.88 17.09 3.43
N SER A 80 -29.59 17.37 3.18
CA SER A 80 -28.48 16.82 3.97
C SER A 80 -27.36 17.81 4.23
N ALA A 81 -26.30 17.32 4.87
CA ALA A 81 -25.10 18.09 5.13
C ALA A 81 -23.86 17.19 5.07
N VAL A 82 -22.73 17.73 4.62
CA VAL A 82 -21.49 16.97 4.36
C VAL A 82 -21.06 16.10 5.56
N TYR A 83 -21.17 16.57 6.79
CA TYR A 83 -20.78 15.78 7.99
C TYR A 83 -21.58 14.47 8.16
N ARG A 84 -22.76 14.39 7.53
CA ARG A 84 -23.65 13.21 7.56
C ARG A 84 -23.24 12.11 6.60
N GLN A 85 -22.42 12.43 5.59
CA GLN A 85 -21.88 11.47 4.63
C GLN A 85 -21.00 10.45 5.35
N LYS A 86 -21.12 9.19 4.94
CA LYS A 86 -20.39 8.05 5.47
C LYS A 86 -20.07 7.06 4.35
N SER A 87 -18.94 6.38 4.45
CA SER A 87 -18.56 5.36 3.47
C SER A 87 -17.55 4.35 4.03
N GLN A 88 -17.58 3.12 3.49
CA GLN A 88 -16.67 2.03 3.80
C GLN A 88 -16.45 1.19 2.52
N LEU A 89 -15.20 1.06 2.09
CA LEU A 89 -14.80 0.14 1.04
C LEU A 89 -14.54 -1.26 1.62
N ARG A 90 -14.82 -2.29 0.81
CA ARG A 90 -14.51 -3.70 1.09
C ARG A 90 -13.96 -4.35 -0.16
N CYS A 91 -13.04 -5.30 0.01
CA CYS A 91 -12.70 -6.28 -1.02
C CYS A 91 -13.47 -7.56 -0.72
N VAL A 92 -14.26 -8.04 -1.68
CA VAL A 92 -15.13 -9.22 -1.52
C VAL A 92 -14.60 -10.47 -2.21
N SER A 93 -13.51 -10.36 -2.96
CA SER A 93 -12.72 -11.50 -3.44
C SER A 93 -12.11 -12.30 -2.28
N THR A 94 -11.79 -13.57 -2.51
CA THR A 94 -11.18 -14.46 -1.50
C THR A 94 -9.85 -13.88 -0.97
N GLY A 95 -9.77 -13.71 0.35
CA GLY A 95 -8.64 -13.07 1.02
C GLY A 95 -8.84 -11.57 1.30
N GLY A 96 -9.86 -10.96 0.68
CA GLY A 96 -10.27 -9.58 0.93
C GLY A 96 -10.91 -9.37 2.30
N THR A 97 -10.89 -8.12 2.76
CA THR A 97 -11.48 -7.68 4.03
C THR A 97 -12.17 -6.31 3.88
N ASN A 98 -12.58 -5.72 5.01
CA ASN A 98 -13.33 -4.46 5.07
C ASN A 98 -12.43 -3.36 5.67
N GLU A 99 -12.60 -2.10 5.26
CA GLU A 99 -11.97 -0.98 5.98
C GLU A 99 -12.33 -1.02 7.47
N ALA A 100 -11.31 -1.02 8.34
CA ALA A 100 -11.47 -1.16 9.80
C ALA A 100 -12.25 0.01 10.46
N SER A 101 -12.52 1.09 9.73
CA SER A 101 -13.31 2.23 10.20
C SER A 101 -14.18 2.81 9.08
N ILE A 102 -15.25 3.51 9.46
CA ILE A 102 -16.14 4.20 8.51
C ILE A 102 -15.61 5.61 8.25
N SER A 103 -15.28 5.92 7.00
CA SER A 103 -14.94 7.26 6.55
C SER A 103 -16.12 8.22 6.69
N SER A 104 -15.81 9.48 6.99
CA SER A 104 -16.79 10.50 7.38
C SER A 104 -16.52 11.82 6.69
N GLY A 105 -17.56 12.44 6.13
CA GLY A 105 -17.42 13.78 5.55
C GLY A 105 -17.07 14.84 6.60
N ALA A 106 -16.39 15.90 6.15
CA ALA A 106 -15.97 17.03 6.98
C ALA A 106 -17.14 17.68 7.77
N SER A 107 -16.80 18.35 8.88
CA SER A 107 -17.72 19.00 9.83
C SER A 107 -18.45 20.26 9.29
N ILE A 108 -18.97 20.18 8.07
CA ILE A 108 -19.72 21.22 7.36
C ILE A 108 -21.21 20.88 7.46
N TYR A 109 -21.97 21.81 8.06
CA TYR A 109 -23.39 21.63 8.44
C TYR A 109 -24.40 22.00 7.32
N THR A 110 -23.92 22.14 6.09
CA THR A 110 -24.69 22.51 4.91
C THR A 110 -24.54 21.46 3.80
N PRO A 111 -25.41 21.47 2.78
CA PRO A 111 -25.22 20.76 1.51
C PRO A 111 -23.86 21.03 0.87
N GLY A 112 -23.43 20.17 -0.04
CA GLY A 112 -22.17 20.30 -0.77
C GLY A 112 -21.46 18.97 -1.06
N THR A 113 -20.39 19.06 -1.83
CA THR A 113 -19.52 17.94 -2.22
C THR A 113 -18.33 17.82 -1.27
N HIS A 114 -17.86 16.60 -1.04
CA HIS A 114 -16.62 16.35 -0.30
C HIS A 114 -15.82 15.20 -0.94
N SER A 115 -14.53 15.44 -1.14
CA SER A 115 -13.60 14.49 -1.73
C SER A 115 -12.97 13.59 -0.68
N TYR A 116 -12.95 12.31 -0.97
CA TYR A 116 -12.32 11.26 -0.17
C TYR A 116 -11.12 10.71 -0.95
N SER A 117 -10.01 10.49 -0.26
CA SER A 117 -8.82 9.81 -0.81
C SER A 117 -8.12 9.07 0.32
N ARG A 118 -7.85 7.77 0.15
CA ARG A 118 -7.25 6.89 1.17
C ARG A 118 -6.48 5.73 0.54
N THR A 119 -5.35 5.39 1.14
CA THR A 119 -4.73 4.05 1.02
C THR A 119 -5.35 3.14 2.08
N VAL A 120 -5.70 1.90 1.73
CA VAL A 120 -6.46 0.98 2.60
C VAL A 120 -5.98 -0.47 2.48
N ASP A 121 -5.77 -1.13 3.62
CA ASP A 121 -5.16 -2.46 3.71
C ASP A 121 -6.16 -3.61 3.58
N ILE A 122 -7.08 -3.51 2.61
CA ILE A 122 -8.24 -4.42 2.49
C ILE A 122 -8.04 -5.60 1.53
N ALA A 123 -7.03 -5.54 0.67
CA ALA A 123 -6.71 -6.57 -0.34
C ALA A 123 -5.22 -6.96 -0.37
N ASN A 124 -4.40 -6.38 0.50
CA ASN A 124 -2.96 -6.58 0.53
C ASN A 124 -2.64 -8.06 0.86
N GLY A 125 -1.67 -8.65 0.16
CA GLY A 125 -1.31 -10.06 0.33
C GLY A 125 -2.18 -11.06 -0.43
N ILE A 126 -3.21 -10.63 -1.18
CA ILE A 126 -3.88 -11.48 -2.17
C ILE A 126 -2.88 -11.74 -3.31
N THR A 127 -2.68 -13.01 -3.66
CA THR A 127 -1.68 -13.48 -4.65
C THR A 127 -2.27 -14.09 -5.91
N VAL A 128 -3.58 -14.31 -6.00
CA VAL A 128 -4.19 -15.03 -7.15
C VAL A 128 -4.24 -14.19 -8.44
N GLY A 129 -4.09 -12.88 -8.34
CA GLY A 129 -4.32 -11.96 -9.45
C GLY A 129 -5.75 -12.06 -10.00
N GLY A 130 -5.93 -11.76 -11.29
CA GLY A 130 -7.24 -11.81 -11.95
C GLY A 130 -8.21 -10.75 -11.43
N ASP A 131 -9.51 -11.05 -11.45
CA ASP A 131 -10.56 -10.09 -11.09
C ASP A 131 -10.69 -9.92 -9.55
N ILE A 132 -10.41 -8.70 -9.09
CA ILE A 132 -10.54 -8.30 -7.68
C ILE A 132 -11.79 -7.43 -7.52
N ASP A 133 -12.78 -7.94 -6.80
CA ASP A 133 -14.09 -7.30 -6.63
C ASP A 133 -14.16 -6.46 -5.35
N PHE A 134 -14.76 -5.28 -5.46
CA PHE A 134 -14.91 -4.30 -4.39
C PHE A 134 -16.35 -3.80 -4.24
N GLU A 135 -16.75 -3.59 -2.99
CA GLU A 135 -18.00 -2.95 -2.61
C GLU A 135 -17.73 -1.62 -1.89
N LEU A 136 -18.13 -0.49 -2.48
CA LEU A 136 -18.20 0.80 -1.80
C LEU A 136 -19.58 0.95 -1.17
N HIS A 137 -19.70 0.64 0.11
CA HIS A 137 -20.91 0.95 0.87
C HIS A 137 -20.86 2.42 1.28
N ALA A 138 -21.75 3.22 0.73
CA ALA A 138 -21.89 4.63 1.05
C ALA A 138 -23.28 4.92 1.67
N GLY A 139 -23.39 5.98 2.46
CA GLY A 139 -24.63 6.30 3.15
C GLY A 139 -24.69 7.61 3.90
N ALA A 140 -25.85 7.87 4.48
CA ALA A 140 -26.12 9.01 5.34
C ALA A 140 -26.55 8.60 6.77
N THR A 141 -26.17 9.40 7.75
CA THR A 141 -26.52 9.19 9.18
C THR A 141 -27.99 9.48 9.54
N HIS A 142 -28.86 9.81 8.58
CA HIS A 142 -30.25 10.22 8.82
C HIS A 142 -31.12 10.11 7.54
N TYR A 143 -32.46 10.05 7.69
CA TYR A 143 -33.51 9.94 6.65
C TYR A 143 -33.77 8.52 6.07
N LYS A 144 -34.53 8.45 4.96
CA LYS A 144 -35.32 7.31 4.41
C LYS A 144 -34.61 5.94 4.34
N HIS A 145 -35.25 4.87 4.79
CA HIS A 145 -34.82 3.48 4.49
C HIS A 145 -35.17 3.07 3.05
N TYR A 146 -34.40 3.52 2.06
CA TYR A 146 -34.18 2.85 0.77
C TYR A 146 -33.06 3.55 -0.02
N CYS A 147 -32.42 2.78 -0.90
CA CYS A 147 -31.41 3.25 -1.85
C CYS A 147 -31.94 4.33 -2.79
N SER A 148 -31.22 5.45 -2.85
CA SER A 148 -31.55 6.60 -3.69
C SER A 148 -30.35 7.53 -3.77
N THR A 149 -30.29 8.37 -4.82
CA THR A 149 -29.42 9.55 -4.88
C THR A 149 -29.95 10.74 -4.07
N ASP A 150 -31.19 10.70 -3.56
CA ASP A 150 -31.73 11.65 -2.57
C ASP A 150 -30.79 11.79 -1.36
N SER A 151 -30.63 13.01 -0.84
CA SER A 151 -29.89 13.37 0.37
C SER A 151 -28.37 13.20 0.28
N VAL A 152 -27.88 12.05 -0.19
CA VAL A 152 -26.45 11.77 -0.39
C VAL A 152 -26.29 10.81 -1.57
N LYS A 153 -25.29 11.05 -2.43
CA LYS A 153 -24.85 10.14 -3.49
C LYS A 153 -23.31 10.07 -3.56
N VAL A 154 -22.75 9.05 -4.20
CA VAL A 154 -21.37 9.10 -4.72
C VAL A 154 -21.43 9.58 -6.17
N ASP A 155 -20.62 10.56 -6.52
CA ASP A 155 -20.72 11.25 -7.82
C ASP A 155 -20.12 10.41 -8.97
N ASN A 156 -20.83 10.29 -10.09
CA ASN A 156 -20.38 9.48 -11.23
C ASN A 156 -19.03 9.95 -11.79
N ASN A 157 -18.19 9.00 -12.24
CA ASN A 157 -16.83 9.24 -12.74
C ASN A 157 -15.83 9.75 -11.70
N THR A 158 -16.18 9.76 -10.40
CA THR A 158 -15.26 10.14 -9.32
C THR A 158 -14.70 8.92 -8.59
N TRP A 159 -15.53 7.89 -8.33
CA TRP A 159 -15.06 6.68 -7.65
C TRP A 159 -14.05 5.92 -8.48
N THR A 160 -12.82 5.89 -7.99
CA THR A 160 -11.67 5.24 -8.60
C THR A 160 -10.99 4.36 -7.57
N ILE A 161 -10.67 3.11 -7.96
CA ILE A 161 -9.76 2.24 -7.21
C ILE A 161 -8.47 2.11 -8.02
N THR A 162 -7.33 2.20 -7.33
CA THR A 162 -6.02 1.89 -7.90
C THR A 162 -5.33 0.85 -7.03
N ILE A 163 -4.94 -0.27 -7.63
CA ILE A 163 -4.18 -1.33 -6.97
C ILE A 163 -2.72 -1.22 -7.40
N THR A 164 -1.82 -1.23 -6.43
CA THR A 164 -0.37 -1.38 -6.65
C THR A 164 0.04 -2.81 -6.28
N TYR A 165 0.68 -3.52 -7.20
CA TYR A 165 1.00 -4.95 -7.09
C TYR A 165 2.40 -5.30 -7.62
N ILE A 166 2.94 -6.44 -7.19
CA ILE A 166 4.11 -7.08 -7.80
C ILE A 166 3.59 -8.09 -8.84
N PRO A 167 3.97 -8.00 -10.12
CA PRO A 167 3.61 -9.01 -11.11
C PRO A 167 4.36 -10.33 -10.85
N SER A 168 3.74 -11.45 -11.24
CA SER A 168 4.32 -12.79 -11.06
C SER A 168 5.74 -12.91 -11.68
N GLY A 169 6.65 -13.58 -10.95
CA GLY A 169 8.03 -13.83 -11.37
C GLY A 169 8.99 -12.65 -11.21
N PHE A 170 8.57 -11.50 -10.67
CA PHE A 170 9.52 -10.48 -10.20
C PHE A 170 10.10 -10.90 -8.83
N PRO A 171 11.38 -10.59 -8.55
CA PRO A 171 12.01 -10.98 -7.29
C PRO A 171 11.33 -10.25 -6.13
N MET A 172 11.03 -10.97 -5.06
CA MET A 172 10.56 -10.36 -3.82
C MET A 172 11.72 -9.74 -3.03
N GLN A 173 11.40 -8.71 -2.24
CA GLN A 173 12.36 -8.03 -1.38
C GLN A 173 12.94 -8.99 -0.32
N SER A 174 14.21 -8.76 0.03
CA SER A 174 14.83 -9.40 1.19
C SER A 174 14.05 -9.13 2.48
N LEU A 175 14.02 -10.12 3.36
CA LEU A 175 13.23 -10.14 4.59
C LEU A 175 14.15 -10.26 5.82
N ASN A 176 13.57 -10.08 7.01
CA ASN A 176 14.22 -10.25 8.31
C ASN A 176 15.60 -9.55 8.45
N PRO A 177 15.74 -8.29 8.02
CA PRO A 177 17.01 -7.56 8.08
C PRO A 177 17.52 -7.44 9.52
N THR A 178 18.79 -7.79 9.72
CA THR A 178 19.51 -7.67 11.00
C THR A 178 20.84 -6.96 10.74
N PRO A 179 21.11 -5.80 11.36
CA PRO A 179 20.23 -5.07 12.26
C PRO A 179 18.96 -4.53 11.55
N ALA A 180 17.86 -4.49 12.29
CA ALA A 180 16.56 -4.06 11.77
C ALA A 180 16.51 -2.55 11.49
N ASP A 181 15.42 -2.08 10.86
CA ASP A 181 15.20 -0.65 10.68
C ASP A 181 15.14 0.11 12.02
N GLY A 182 15.69 1.33 12.04
CA GLY A 182 15.82 2.16 13.23
C GLY A 182 16.64 1.54 14.36
N ALA A 183 17.47 0.51 14.08
CA ALA A 183 18.26 -0.18 15.09
C ALA A 183 19.25 0.78 15.76
N ILE A 184 18.94 1.13 17.01
CA ILE A 184 19.86 1.83 17.89
C ILE A 184 20.85 0.83 18.48
N TYR A 185 22.04 1.32 18.84
CA TYR A 185 22.99 0.59 19.68
C TYR A 185 23.61 -0.68 19.07
N VAL A 186 23.66 -0.75 17.74
CA VAL A 186 24.36 -1.76 16.91
C VAL A 186 25.85 -1.80 17.29
N GLY A 187 26.47 -2.97 17.35
CA GLY A 187 27.91 -3.11 17.59
C GLY A 187 28.74 -2.69 16.36
N LEU A 188 29.92 -2.11 16.58
CA LEU A 188 30.70 -1.51 15.49
C LEU A 188 31.25 -2.49 14.44
N ASN A 189 31.17 -3.80 14.67
CA ASN A 189 31.57 -4.83 13.71
C ASN A 189 30.49 -5.93 13.68
N ASP A 190 29.22 -5.52 13.74
CA ASP A 190 28.08 -6.42 13.56
C ASP A 190 27.80 -6.54 12.05
N ASP A 191 27.87 -7.76 11.50
CA ASP A 191 27.54 -8.05 10.10
C ASP A 191 26.06 -7.72 9.80
N LEU A 192 25.79 -7.26 8.59
CA LEU A 192 24.42 -7.14 8.06
C LEU A 192 23.98 -8.51 7.54
N THR A 193 22.79 -8.96 7.90
CA THR A 193 22.22 -10.25 7.46
C THR A 193 20.74 -10.11 7.12
N TRP A 194 20.26 -10.95 6.20
CA TRP A 194 18.89 -10.94 5.69
C TRP A 194 18.52 -12.30 5.07
N ASP A 195 17.22 -12.58 5.00
CA ASP A 195 16.68 -13.68 4.19
C ASP A 195 16.38 -13.17 2.78
N PHE A 196 16.56 -13.99 1.74
CA PHE A 196 16.18 -13.61 0.38
C PHE A 196 14.69 -13.85 0.12
N GLY A 197 14.05 -12.91 -0.58
CA GLY A 197 12.70 -13.10 -1.12
C GLY A 197 12.67 -14.13 -2.24
N ALA A 198 11.49 -14.69 -2.52
CA ALA A 198 11.28 -15.61 -3.64
C ALA A 198 11.67 -14.98 -4.99
N ASP A 199 11.93 -15.85 -5.97
CA ASP A 199 12.33 -15.48 -7.34
C ASP A 199 13.60 -14.60 -7.42
N THR A 200 14.49 -14.65 -6.43
CA THR A 200 15.80 -13.99 -6.46
C THR A 200 16.89 -14.93 -7.00
N ASP A 201 17.51 -14.56 -8.13
CA ASP A 201 18.70 -15.22 -8.70
C ASP A 201 20.02 -14.59 -8.20
N THR A 202 20.09 -13.26 -8.20
CA THR A 202 21.28 -12.47 -7.81
C THR A 202 20.91 -11.26 -6.96
N TYR A 203 21.90 -10.54 -6.41
CA TYR A 203 21.65 -9.34 -5.63
C TYR A 203 22.79 -8.32 -5.67
N ASP A 204 22.45 -7.06 -5.35
CA ASP A 204 23.41 -6.03 -4.92
C ASP A 204 23.23 -5.71 -3.43
N VAL A 205 24.28 -5.13 -2.83
CA VAL A 205 24.22 -4.47 -1.51
C VAL A 205 24.76 -3.05 -1.65
N PHE A 206 24.00 -2.09 -1.12
CA PHE A 206 24.38 -0.69 -1.00
C PHE A 206 24.58 -0.34 0.48
N TRP A 207 25.64 0.43 0.78
CA TRP A 207 26.03 0.79 2.16
C TRP A 207 26.72 2.16 2.20
N GLY A 208 26.33 3.01 3.14
CA GLY A 208 26.98 4.30 3.38
C GLY A 208 26.34 5.12 4.50
N ILE A 209 26.73 6.40 4.60
CA ILE A 209 26.13 7.40 5.50
C ILE A 209 25.16 8.35 4.79
N ASP A 210 25.12 8.30 3.45
CA ASP A 210 24.11 9.00 2.64
C ASP A 210 22.76 8.28 2.70
N ASN A 211 21.68 9.05 2.57
CA ASN A 211 20.32 8.54 2.56
C ASN A 211 19.57 9.02 1.29
N PRO A 212 19.23 8.11 0.34
CA PRO A 212 19.55 6.69 0.32
C PRO A 212 21.05 6.40 0.07
N PRO A 213 21.55 5.20 0.42
CA PRO A 213 22.95 4.84 0.26
C PRO A 213 23.29 4.62 -1.22
N MET A 214 24.10 5.50 -1.81
CA MET A 214 24.45 5.43 -3.25
C MET A 214 25.63 4.51 -3.57
N THR A 215 26.47 4.18 -2.58
CA THR A 215 27.66 3.35 -2.79
C THR A 215 27.28 1.87 -2.81
N LYS A 216 27.45 1.22 -3.96
CA LYS A 216 27.33 -0.23 -4.13
C LYS A 216 28.61 -0.93 -3.65
N TRP A 217 28.47 -1.98 -2.85
CA TRP A 217 29.58 -2.80 -2.33
C TRP A 217 29.55 -4.25 -2.81
N VAL A 218 28.36 -4.79 -3.06
CA VAL A 218 28.15 -6.10 -3.72
C VAL A 218 27.40 -5.86 -5.01
N ASP A 219 27.85 -6.48 -6.11
CA ASP A 219 27.33 -6.24 -7.47
C ASP A 219 27.01 -7.56 -8.18
N ASN A 220 25.71 -7.86 -8.30
CA ASN A 220 25.17 -9.04 -8.98
C ASN A 220 25.77 -10.39 -8.49
N GLU A 221 25.94 -10.55 -7.19
CA GLU A 221 26.36 -11.83 -6.59
C GLU A 221 25.21 -12.83 -6.53
N ALA A 222 25.53 -14.13 -6.49
CA ALA A 222 24.52 -15.20 -6.51
C ALA A 222 23.74 -15.30 -5.19
N ALA A 223 22.41 -15.30 -5.27
CA ALA A 223 21.54 -15.38 -4.09
C ALA A 223 21.51 -16.81 -3.49
N GLY A 224 21.12 -16.89 -2.22
CA GLY A 224 20.94 -18.13 -1.47
C GLY A 224 19.63 -18.13 -0.70
N ALA A 225 19.56 -18.87 0.41
CA ALA A 225 18.45 -18.69 1.37
C ALA A 225 18.60 -17.40 2.19
N THR A 226 19.85 -17.07 2.56
CA THR A 226 20.23 -15.93 3.40
C THR A 226 21.44 -15.22 2.82
N GLY A 227 21.55 -13.91 2.98
CA GLY A 227 22.75 -13.13 2.66
C GLY A 227 23.45 -12.58 3.90
N THR A 228 24.71 -12.19 3.73
CA THR A 228 25.50 -11.50 4.75
C THR A 228 26.46 -10.48 4.12
N PHE A 229 26.78 -9.41 4.83
CA PHE A 229 27.75 -8.38 4.43
C PHE A 229 28.45 -7.79 5.67
N ASP A 230 29.78 -7.87 5.70
CA ASP A 230 30.63 -7.19 6.68
C ASP A 230 30.87 -5.74 6.20
N PRO A 231 30.33 -4.70 6.87
CA PRO A 231 30.53 -3.30 6.50
C PRO A 231 31.91 -2.75 6.92
N GLY A 232 32.71 -3.54 7.62
CA GLY A 232 33.89 -3.09 8.36
C GLY A 232 33.54 -2.36 9.66
N THR A 233 34.57 -1.85 10.34
CA THR A 233 34.38 -1.12 11.60
C THR A 233 33.65 0.22 11.38
N MET A 234 32.44 0.33 11.91
CA MET A 234 31.63 1.56 11.97
C MET A 234 32.14 2.57 13.02
N ASP A 235 31.80 3.85 12.84
CA ASP A 235 32.04 4.93 13.81
C ASP A 235 30.89 5.10 14.83
N GLU A 236 31.22 5.50 16.07
CA GLU A 236 30.28 5.53 17.22
C GLU A 236 29.21 6.64 17.17
N THR A 237 29.29 7.56 16.21
CA THR A 237 28.41 8.74 16.13
C THR A 237 27.71 8.90 14.78
N GLU A 238 28.02 8.05 13.82
CA GLU A 238 27.41 8.11 12.49
C GLU A 238 26.10 7.33 12.42
N THR A 239 25.23 7.75 11.51
CA THR A 239 24.07 6.98 11.08
C THR A 239 24.40 6.35 9.74
N TYR A 240 24.34 5.02 9.68
CA TYR A 240 24.51 4.29 8.44
C TYR A 240 23.15 3.93 7.82
N TYR A 241 23.16 3.73 6.51
CA TYR A 241 22.02 3.30 5.72
C TYR A 241 22.44 2.16 4.81
N TRP A 242 21.54 1.18 4.65
CA TRP A 242 21.81 0.01 3.83
C TRP A 242 20.58 -0.47 3.08
N GLN A 243 20.83 -1.12 1.95
CA GLN A 243 19.79 -1.70 1.09
C GLN A 243 20.31 -2.96 0.39
N VAL A 244 19.48 -3.98 0.31
CA VAL A 244 19.68 -5.14 -0.58
C VAL A 244 18.75 -4.99 -1.78
N VAL A 245 19.27 -5.20 -2.97
CA VAL A 245 18.50 -5.21 -4.22
C VAL A 245 18.49 -6.63 -4.79
N SER A 246 17.44 -7.39 -4.51
CA SER A 246 17.18 -8.70 -5.11
C SER A 246 16.97 -8.56 -6.62
N ARG A 247 17.46 -9.50 -7.42
CA ARG A 247 17.42 -9.49 -8.89
C ARG A 247 17.08 -10.87 -9.46
N ASN A 248 16.51 -10.87 -10.67
CA ASN A 248 16.45 -12.04 -11.54
C ASN A 248 16.42 -11.61 -13.03
N ALA A 249 16.17 -12.55 -13.94
CA ALA A 249 16.05 -12.27 -15.38
C ALA A 249 14.84 -11.40 -15.80
N ILE A 250 13.89 -11.14 -14.89
CA ILE A 250 12.65 -10.37 -15.12
C ILE A 250 12.76 -8.93 -14.56
N GLY A 251 13.42 -8.73 -13.41
CA GLY A 251 13.62 -7.40 -12.82
C GLY A 251 14.43 -7.39 -11.52
N TYR A 252 14.29 -6.32 -10.72
CA TYR A 252 14.98 -6.17 -9.43
C TYR A 252 14.23 -5.26 -8.44
N THR A 253 14.32 -5.52 -7.15
CA THR A 253 13.57 -4.78 -6.12
C THR A 253 14.03 -3.33 -5.98
N SER A 254 13.07 -2.43 -5.73
CA SER A 254 13.27 -0.98 -5.61
C SER A 254 13.91 -0.54 -4.29
#